data_AF-A0A4R6ERH8-F1
#
_entry.id   AF-A0A4R6ERH8-F1
#
_cell.length_a   1.000
_cell.length_b   1.000
_cell.length_c   1.000
_cell.angle_alpha   90.00
_cell.angle_beta   90.00
_cell.angle_gamma   90.00
#
_symmetry.space_group_name_H-M   'P 1'
#
loop_
_entity.id
_entity.type
_entity.pdbx_description
1 polymer ?
#
loop_
_entity_poly.entity_id
_entity_poly.type
_entity_poly.pdbx_seq_one_letter_code
_entity_poly.pdbx_strand_id
1 'polypeptide(L)'
;MSCVYTIKNAPSSEAGAAWRDVVASIFFDMELDLSRSEAFDGQAECWDFGNLRLTRFESSAVRYKRLQRHCDGNEPQILVSVPLASPMRQAACARQRSRGPTR
;
A
#
# COMPACT_ATOMS: atom_id res chain seq x y z
N MET A 1 -1.71 18.73 7.66
CA MET A 1 -1.40 18.06 8.95
C MET A 1 -0.43 16.92 8.63
N SER A 2 0.56 16.64 9.48
CA SER A 2 1.51 15.53 9.27
C SER A 2 1.30 14.46 10.33
N CYS A 3 1.40 13.19 9.96
CA CYS A 3 1.40 12.08 10.90
C CYS A 3 2.56 11.12 10.61
N VAL A 4 3.02 10.44 11.67
CA VAL A 4 4.08 9.45 11.59
C VAL A 4 3.54 8.15 12.18
N TYR A 5 3.67 7.06 11.42
CA TYR A 5 3.38 5.71 11.86
C TYR A 5 4.69 4.93 11.94
N THR A 6 4.91 4.21 13.04
CA THR A 6 6.08 3.34 13.20
C THR A 6 5.69 2.06 13.89
N ILE A 7 6.32 0.96 13.50
CA ILE A 7 6.14 -0.35 14.12
C ILE A 7 7.40 -0.83 14.84
N LYS A 8 8.43 0.02 15.00
CA LYS A 8 9.72 -0.33 15.64
C LYS A 8 9.60 -0.88 17.07
N ASN A 9 8.49 -0.59 17.74
CA ASN A 9 8.23 -1.04 19.12
C ASN A 9 7.06 -2.03 19.23
N ALA A 10 6.52 -2.52 18.11
CA ALA A 10 5.47 -3.53 18.14
C ALA A 10 6.06 -4.88 18.60
N PRO A 11 5.33 -5.67 19.40
CA PRO A 11 5.70 -7.06 19.66
C PRO A 11 5.90 -7.81 18.32
N SER A 12 6.90 -8.67 18.24
CA SER A 12 7.22 -9.41 17.01
C SER A 12 6.00 -10.15 16.46
N SER A 13 5.21 -10.80 17.33
CA SER A 13 3.98 -11.51 16.93
C SER A 13 2.92 -10.63 16.27
N GLU A 14 2.94 -9.31 16.49
CA GLU A 14 1.93 -8.36 16.01
C GLU A 14 2.46 -7.41 14.92
N ALA A 15 3.78 -7.37 14.69
CA ALA A 15 4.42 -6.39 13.81
C ALA A 15 3.80 -6.32 12.41
N GLY A 16 3.56 -7.48 11.79
CA GLY A 16 2.91 -7.53 10.48
C GLY A 16 1.42 -7.18 10.50
N ALA A 17 0.70 -7.39 11.61
CA ALA A 17 -0.69 -6.93 11.74
C ALA A 17 -0.73 -5.41 11.88
N ALA A 18 0.09 -4.86 12.77
CA ALA A 18 0.25 -3.41 12.94
C ALA A 18 0.61 -2.71 11.62
N TRP A 19 1.49 -3.30 10.80
CA TRP A 19 1.80 -2.73 9.49
C TRP A 19 0.61 -2.72 8.52
N ARG A 20 -0.24 -3.75 8.55
CA ARG A 20 -1.46 -3.78 7.72
C ARG A 20 -2.40 -2.64 8.10
N ASP A 21 -2.54 -2.37 9.38
CA ASP A 21 -3.38 -1.28 9.88
C ASP A 21 -2.83 0.09 9.46
N VAL A 22 -1.51 0.28 9.55
CA VAL A 22 -0.84 1.49 9.05
C VAL A 22 -1.14 1.68 7.56
N VAL A 23 -0.97 0.63 6.75
CA VAL A 23 -1.21 0.70 5.31
C VAL A 23 -2.68 0.97 4.98
N ALA A 24 -3.62 0.34 5.69
CA ALA A 24 -5.06 0.59 5.53
C ALA A 24 -5.47 2.03 5.89
N SER A 25 -4.72 2.70 6.77
CA SER A 25 -4.98 4.11 7.12
C SER A 25 -4.46 5.12 6.09
N ILE A 26 -3.49 4.70 5.26
CA ILE A 26 -2.77 5.58 4.33
C ILE A 26 -3.28 5.42 2.91
N PHE A 27 -3.49 4.18 2.48
CA PHE A 27 -3.83 3.83 1.11
C PHE A 27 -5.26 3.31 1.00
N PHE A 28 -5.72 3.20 -0.24
CA PHE A 28 -6.93 2.45 -0.56
C PHE A 28 -6.74 0.95 -0.30
N ASP A 29 -7.85 0.21 -0.32
CA ASP A 29 -7.90 -1.22 -0.02
C ASP A 29 -6.89 -2.04 -0.86
N MET A 30 -5.97 -2.70 -0.16
CA MET A 30 -4.95 -3.56 -0.72
C MET A 30 -4.66 -4.74 0.20
N GLU A 31 -4.28 -5.86 -0.39
CA GLU A 31 -3.70 -7.01 0.32
C GLU A 31 -2.19 -6.84 0.48
N LEU A 32 -1.69 -7.31 1.62
CA LEU A 32 -0.26 -7.29 1.95
C LEU A 32 0.22 -8.71 2.17
N ASP A 33 1.27 -9.06 1.43
CA ASP A 33 2.02 -10.29 1.58
C ASP A 33 3.40 -9.97 2.18
N LEU A 34 3.57 -10.37 3.44
CA LEU A 34 4.72 -10.07 4.29
C LEU A 34 5.53 -11.36 4.47
N SER A 35 6.66 -11.49 3.76
CA SER A 35 7.47 -12.72 3.81
C SER A 35 8.02 -13.07 5.19
N ARG A 36 8.16 -12.08 6.09
CA ARG A 36 8.58 -12.26 7.49
C ARG A 36 7.74 -11.39 8.41
N SER A 37 6.47 -11.77 8.58
CA SER A 37 5.50 -10.99 9.38
C SER A 37 5.96 -10.70 10.80
N GLU A 38 6.66 -11.64 11.45
CA GLU A 38 7.07 -11.49 12.85
C GLU A 38 8.34 -10.66 13.07
N ALA A 39 9.14 -10.51 12.00
CA ALA A 39 10.37 -9.70 12.01
C ALA A 39 10.21 -8.48 11.11
N PHE A 40 8.96 -8.10 10.82
CA PHE A 40 8.66 -7.01 9.93
C PHE A 40 8.96 -5.68 10.65
N ASP A 41 9.72 -4.80 9.99
CA ASP A 41 9.98 -3.44 10.46
C ASP A 41 9.58 -2.43 9.38
N GLY A 42 9.12 -1.26 9.82
CA GLY A 42 8.53 -0.24 8.96
C GLY A 42 8.24 1.09 9.65
N GLN A 43 8.31 2.14 8.86
CA GLN A 43 7.94 3.50 9.21
C GLN A 43 7.29 4.18 8.00
N ALA A 44 6.26 4.96 8.27
CA ALA A 44 5.58 5.77 7.27
C ALA A 44 5.38 7.20 7.79
N GLU A 45 5.78 8.17 6.99
CA GLU A 45 5.57 9.59 7.26
C GLU A 45 4.62 10.14 6.20
N CYS A 46 3.52 10.75 6.65
CA CYS A 46 2.44 11.19 5.77
C CYS A 46 2.25 12.71 5.88
N TRP A 47 1.99 13.32 4.72
CA TRP A 47 1.62 14.72 4.60
C TRP A 47 0.38 14.83 3.72
N ASP A 48 -0.65 15.48 4.24
CA ASP A 48 -1.88 15.78 3.51
C ASP A 48 -1.81 17.17 2.87
N PHE A 49 -2.04 17.22 1.56
CA PHE A 49 -2.09 18.40 0.70
C PHE A 49 -3.44 18.44 -0.04
N GLY A 50 -4.49 18.88 0.67
CA GLY A 50 -5.84 18.87 0.12
C GLY A 50 -6.31 17.45 -0.18
N ASN A 51 -6.51 17.12 -1.45
CA ASN A 51 -6.91 15.79 -1.92
C ASN A 51 -5.73 14.86 -2.24
N LEU A 52 -4.49 15.33 -2.08
CA LEU A 52 -3.29 14.54 -2.29
C LEU A 52 -2.67 14.17 -0.95
N ARG A 53 -2.27 12.90 -0.80
CA ARG A 53 -1.42 12.46 0.30
C ARG A 53 -0.05 12.06 -0.25
N LEU A 54 1.00 12.69 0.28
CA LEU A 54 2.37 12.25 0.07
C LEU A 54 2.77 11.35 1.24
N THR A 55 3.36 10.20 0.93
CA THR A 55 3.88 9.31 1.97
C THR A 55 5.30 8.87 1.66
N ARG A 56 6.18 9.00 2.64
CA ARG A 56 7.52 8.39 2.63
C ARG A 56 7.44 7.06 3.36
N PHE A 57 7.82 5.98 2.68
CA PHE A 57 7.83 4.62 3.22
C PHE A 57 9.25 4.10 3.35
N GLU A 58 9.57 3.58 4.53
CA GLU A 58 10.78 2.80 4.79
C GLU A 58 10.34 1.52 5.47
N SER A 59 10.51 0.37 4.82
CA SER A 59 10.05 -0.91 5.36
C SER A 59 10.88 -2.09 4.88
N SER A 60 10.74 -3.20 5.60
CA SER A 60 11.10 -4.51 5.12
C SER A 60 10.38 -4.86 3.82
N ALA A 61 10.90 -5.83 3.07
CA ALA A 61 10.30 -6.26 1.81
C ALA A 61 8.85 -6.72 2.00
N VAL A 62 7.95 -6.17 1.19
CA VAL A 62 6.51 -6.43 1.22
C VAL A 62 5.95 -6.37 -0.19
N ARG A 63 5.00 -7.25 -0.49
CA ARG A 63 4.24 -7.22 -1.74
C ARG A 63 2.87 -6.63 -1.48
N TYR A 64 2.59 -5.54 -2.18
CA TYR A 64 1.28 -4.90 -2.19
C TYR A 64 0.47 -5.41 -3.39
N LYS A 65 -0.78 -5.81 -3.16
CA LYS A 65 -1.65 -6.33 -4.21
C LYS A 65 -3.02 -5.67 -4.12
N ARG A 66 -3.43 -5.01 -5.21
CA ARG A 66 -4.81 -4.54 -5.36
C ARG A 66 -5.60 -5.56 -6.17
N LEU A 67 -6.73 -6.01 -5.63
CA LEU A 67 -7.63 -6.95 -6.31
C LEU A 67 -8.76 -6.23 -7.01
N GLN A 68 -9.37 -6.88 -8.01
CA GLN A 68 -10.48 -6.28 -8.77
C GLN A 68 -11.63 -5.82 -7.87
N ARG A 69 -12.00 -6.64 -6.87
CA ARG A 69 -13.02 -6.29 -5.88
C ARG A 69 -12.73 -5.02 -5.06
N HIS A 70 -11.47 -4.58 -4.98
CA HIS A 70 -11.10 -3.32 -4.31
C HIS A 70 -11.24 -2.09 -5.22
N CYS A 71 -11.55 -2.31 -6.50
CA CYS A 71 -11.72 -1.27 -7.51
C CYS A 71 -13.19 -1.10 -7.93
N ASP A 72 -14.02 -2.12 -7.75
CA ASP A 72 -15.42 -2.09 -8.14
C ASP A 72 -16.21 -1.15 -7.23
N GLY A 73 -16.91 -0.18 -7.81
CA GLY A 73 -17.75 0.79 -7.07
C GLY A 73 -16.99 1.96 -6.41
N ASN A 74 -15.66 2.01 -6.53
CA ASN A 74 -14.84 3.09 -5.98
C ASN A 74 -14.48 4.16 -7.03
N GLU A 75 -14.34 5.41 -6.58
CA GLU A 75 -13.76 6.49 -7.38
C GLU A 75 -12.34 6.13 -7.85
N PRO A 76 -11.89 6.63 -9.02
CA PRO A 76 -10.54 6.39 -9.51
C PRO A 76 -9.48 6.89 -8.52
N GLN A 77 -8.63 5.97 -8.05
CA GLN A 77 -7.53 6.27 -7.13
C GLN A 77 -6.21 5.87 -7.76
N ILE A 78 -5.22 6.76 -7.65
CA ILE A 78 -3.88 6.56 -8.23
C ILE A 78 -2.86 6.55 -7.11
N LEU A 79 -1.98 5.56 -7.13
CA LEU A 79 -0.78 5.51 -6.30
C LEU A 79 0.44 5.64 -7.22
N VAL A 80 1.22 6.69 -7.00
CA VAL A 80 2.53 6.87 -7.65
C VAL A 80 3.59 6.56 -6.61
N SER A 81 4.51 5.66 -6.95
CA SER A 81 5.60 5.26 -6.05
C SER A 81 6.94 5.46 -6.72
N VAL A 82 7.85 6.14 -6.02
CA VAL A 82 9.21 6.41 -6.47
C VAL A 82 10.19 5.73 -5.51
N PRO A 83 10.93 4.69 -5.95
CA PRO A 83 11.92 4.05 -5.09
C PRO A 83 13.11 4.98 -4.85
N LEU A 84 13.49 5.18 -3.58
CA LEU A 84 14.64 6.00 -3.20
C LEU A 84 15.89 5.18 -2.86
N ALA A 85 15.71 3.99 -2.25
CA ALA A 85 16.82 3.20 -1.70
C ALA A 85 16.95 1.79 -2.30
N SER A 86 15.89 1.22 -2.85
CA SER A 86 15.90 -0.17 -3.34
C SER A 86 14.96 -0.36 -4.54
N PRO A 87 15.27 -1.30 -5.45
CA PRO A 87 14.45 -1.55 -6.63
C PRO A 87 13.03 -1.95 -6.24
N MET A 88 12.04 -1.24 -6.79
CA MET A 88 10.63 -1.62 -6.72
C MET A 88 10.25 -2.33 -8.02
N ARG A 89 9.67 -3.52 -7.93
CA ARG A 89 9.05 -4.19 -9.08
C ARG A 89 7.54 -4.00 -9.01
N GLN A 90 6.97 -3.47 -10.08
CA GLN A 90 5.54 -3.34 -10.24
C GLN A 90 5.08 -4.25 -11.38
N ALA A 91 4.02 -5.02 -11.14
CA ALA A 91 3.32 -5.75 -12.17
C ALA A 91 1.93 -5.12 -12.31
N ALA A 92 1.65 -4.50 -13.45
CA ALA A 92 0.32 -3.96 -13.72
C ALA A 92 -0.63 -5.11 -14.07
N CYS A 93 -1.71 -5.29 -13.32
CA CYS A 93 -2.84 -6.10 -13.79
C CYS A 93 -3.50 -5.36 -14.95
N ALA A 94 -3.15 -5.71 -16.18
CA ALA A 94 -3.87 -5.25 -17.36
C ALA A 94 -5.34 -5.70 -17.24
N ARG A 95 -6.26 -4.74 -17.23
CA ARG A 95 -7.70 -5.01 -17.24
C ARG A 95 -8.06 -5.62 -18.60
N GLN A 96 -8.48 -6.88 -18.63
CA GLN A 96 -9.14 -7.48 -19.79
C GLN A 96 -10.49 -6.78 -19.98
N ARG A 97 -10.54 -5.73 -20.80
CA ARG A 97 -11.82 -5.18 -21.26
C ARG A 97 -12.37 -6.11 -22.32
N SER A 98 -13.32 -6.99 -21.97
CA SER A 98 -14.22 -7.54 -22.99
C SER A 98 -15.02 -6.36 -23.56
N ARG A 99 -14.67 -5.90 -24.76
CA ARG A 99 -15.58 -5.04 -25.52
C ARG A 99 -16.81 -5.89 -25.82
N GLY A 100 -17.93 -5.58 -25.17
CA GLY A 100 -19.23 -6.08 -25.60
C GLY A 100 -19.49 -5.66 -27.06
N PRO A 101 -20.27 -6.43 -27.82
CA PRO A 101 -20.47 -6.15 -29.24
C PRO A 101 -21.07 -4.77 -29.42
N THR A 102 -20.40 -3.95 -30.24
CA THR A 102 -20.91 -2.69 -30.75
C THR A 102 -22.21 -2.98 -31.50
N ARG A 103 -23.30 -2.36 -31.06
CA ARG A 103 -24.61 -2.44 -31.72
C ARG A 103 -24.71 -1.40 -32.82
#